data_AF-A0A242CKY3-F1
#
_entry.id   AF-A0A242CKY3-F1
#
_cell.length_a   1.000
_cell.length_b   1.000
_cell.length_c   1.000
_cell.angle_alpha   90.00
_cell.angle_beta   90.00
_cell.angle_gamma   90.00
#
_symmetry.space_group_name_H-M   'P 1'
#
loop_
_entity.id
_entity.type
_entity.pdbx_description
1 polymer ?
#
loop_
_entity_poly.entity_id
_entity_poly.type
_entity_poly.pdbx_seq_one_letter_code
_entity_poly.pdbx_strand_id
1 'polypeptide(L)' 'MIKVEIIESKLAFFDAYELSDQLSYSEFHEISQNMEDGEYVKFELYEEGTSFYRGNFKKN' A
#
# COMPACT_ATOMS: atom_id res chain seq x y z
N MET A 1 -4.88 -7.61 -13.82
CA MET A 1 -3.65 -7.08 -13.17
C MET A 1 -4.08 -6.41 -11.89
N ILE A 2 -3.52 -6.83 -10.75
CA ILE A 2 -3.91 -6.29 -9.45
C ILE A 2 -3.26 -4.93 -9.24
N LYS A 3 -4.08 -3.94 -8.91
CA LYS A 3 -3.67 -2.59 -8.50
C LYS A 3 -3.86 -2.43 -6.99
N VAL A 4 -3.00 -1.63 -6.38
CA VAL A 4 -3.02 -1.35 -4.95
C VAL A 4 -3.16 0.15 -4.73
N GLU A 5 -4.20 0.54 -4.02
CA GLU A 5 -4.39 1.92 -3.55
C GLU A 5 -4.02 2.00 -2.07
N ILE A 6 -3.21 2.99 -1.70
CA ILE A 6 -2.84 3.22 -0.31
C ILE A 6 -3.85 4.18 0.31
N ILE A 7 -4.61 3.68 1.28
CA ILE A 7 -5.68 4.45 1.92
C ILE A 7 -5.13 5.28 3.08
N GLU A 8 -4.20 4.71 3.84
CA GLU A 8 -3.60 5.33 5.01
C GLU A 8 -2.27 4.62 5.29
N SER A 9 -1.23 5.35 5.65
CA SER A 9 0.04 4.74 6.03
C SER A 9 0.78 5.59 7.05
N LYS A 10 1.70 4.95 7.78
CA LYS A 10 2.70 5.61 8.62
C LYS A 10 4.10 5.23 8.15
N LEU A 11 4.31 5.31 6.83
CA LEU A 11 5.58 5.03 6.20
C LEU A 11 6.25 6.36 5.89
N ALA A 12 7.50 6.53 6.35
CA ALA A 12 8.28 7.73 6.03
C ALA A 12 8.43 7.94 4.50
N PHE A 13 8.39 6.85 3.72
CA PHE A 13 8.38 6.90 2.27
C PHE A 13 7.19 7.70 1.71
N PHE A 14 5.98 7.52 2.26
CA PHE A 14 4.78 8.19 1.75
C PHE A 14 4.63 9.65 2.21
N ASP A 15 5.43 10.12 3.17
CA ASP A 15 5.45 11.54 3.54
C ASP A 15 5.94 12.45 2.39
N ALA A 16 6.65 11.88 1.40
CA ALA A 16 7.18 12.59 0.24
C ALA A 16 6.38 12.36 -1.06
N TYR A 17 5.34 11.50 -1.04
CA TYR A 17 4.55 11.16 -2.23
C TYR A 17 3.09 11.58 -2.05
N GLU A 18 2.48 12.16 -3.09
CA GLU A 18 1.03 12.33 -3.12
C GLU A 18 0.37 10.94 -3.25
N LEU A 19 -0.36 10.52 -2.22
CA LEU A 19 -0.98 9.20 -2.05
C LEU A 19 -2.10 8.85 -3.07
N SER A 20 -2.17 9.53 -4.22
CA SER A 20 -3.27 9.44 -5.18
C SER A 20 -3.07 8.41 -6.30
N ASP A 21 -1.88 7.82 -6.46
CA ASP A 21 -1.61 6.89 -7.56
C ASP A 21 -1.77 5.42 -7.16
N GLN A 22 -2.53 4.67 -7.97
CA GLN A 22 -2.65 3.22 -7.85
C GLN A 22 -1.34 2.53 -8.24
N LEU A 23 -0.69 1.93 -7.26
CA LEU A 23 0.53 1.15 -7.42
C LEU A 23 0.24 -0.20 -8.06
N SER A 24 1.24 -0.78 -8.74
CA SER A 24 1.22 -2.21 -9.01
C SER A 24 1.44 -3.01 -7.73
N TYR A 25 0.98 -4.26 -7.70
CA TYR A 25 1.23 -5.16 -6.57
C TYR A 25 2.73 -5.36 -6.30
N SER A 26 3.58 -5.35 -7.34
CA SER A 26 5.04 -5.48 -7.19
C SER A 26 5.65 -4.29 -6.45
N GLU A 27 5.26 -3.06 -6.81
CA GLU A 27 5.72 -1.85 -6.10
C GLU A 27 5.27 -1.86 -4.63
N PHE A 28 4.01 -2.23 -4.38
CA PHE A 28 3.51 -2.41 -3.02
C PHE A 28 4.33 -3.45 -2.24
N HIS A 29 4.68 -4.58 -2.88
CA HIS A 29 5.48 -5.62 -2.26
C HIS A 29 6.87 -5.10 -1.86
N GLU A 30 7.56 -4.38 -2.75
CA GLU A 30 8.87 -3.77 -2.44
C GLU A 30 8.79 -2.77 -1.29
N ILE A 31 7.76 -1.91 -1.27
CA ILE A 31 7.54 -0.96 -0.15
C ILE A 31 7.32 -1.73 1.15
N SER A 32 6.51 -2.79 1.14
CA SER A 32 6.20 -3.59 2.33
C SER A 32 7.42 -4.31 2.92
N GLN A 33 8.44 -4.63 2.10
CA GLN A 33 9.68 -5.25 2.57
C GLN A 33 10.58 -4.27 3.33
N ASN A 34 10.51 -2.98 3.00
CA ASN A 34 11.35 -1.93 3.58
C ASN A 34 10.71 -1.28 4.83
N MET A 35 9.58 -1.79 5.30
CA MET A 35 8.90 -1.25 6.48
C MET A 35 9.71 -1.53 7.76
N GLU A 36 9.84 -0.49 8.57
CA GLU A 36 10.42 -0.56 9.91
C GLU A 36 9.39 -1.02 10.95
N ASP A 37 9.87 -1.47 12.09
CA ASP A 37 9.02 -1.97 13.17
C ASP A 37 8.07 -0.87 13.69
N GLY A 38 6.79 -1.20 13.79
CA GLY A 38 5.76 -0.26 14.19
C GLY A 38 5.19 0.60 13.05
N GLU A 39 5.69 0.48 11.82
CA GLU A 39 5.05 1.04 10.63
C GLU A 39 3.84 0.21 10.18
N TYR A 40 2.89 0.87 9.52
CA TYR A 40 1.72 0.22 8.95
C TYR A 40 1.28 0.85 7.63
N VAL A 41 0.56 0.06 6.84
CA VAL A 41 -0.08 0.47 5.59
C VAL A 41 -1.47 -0.18 5.47
N LYS A 42 -2.49 0.66 5.32
CA LYS A 42 -3.84 0.25 4.94
C LYS A 42 -3.99 0.45 3.44
N PHE A 43 -4.47 -0.58 2.76
CA PHE A 43 -4.51 -0.61 1.31
C PHE A 43 -5.78 -1.29 0.81
N GLU A 44 -6.09 -1.05 -0.46
CA GLU A 44 -7.21 -1.64 -1.16
C GLU A 44 -6.74 -2.22 -2.49
N LEU A 45 -7.18 -3.45 -2.81
CA LEU A 45 -6.81 -4.17 -4.02
C LEU A 45 -7.92 -4.05 -5.04
N TYR A 46 -7.52 -3.75 -6.26
CA TYR A 46 -8.40 -3.59 -7.41
C TYR A 46 -8.04 -4.59 -8.49
N GLU A 47 -9.05 -5.18 -9.10
CA GLU A 47 -8.94 -5.97 -10.33
C GLU A 47 -10.00 -5.47 -11.31
N GLU A 48 -9.60 -5.19 -12.55
CA GLU A 48 -10.49 -4.65 -13.59
C GLU A 48 -11.23 -3.35 -13.17
N GLY A 49 -10.59 -2.54 -12.31
CA GLY A 49 -11.16 -1.27 -11.82
C GLY A 49 -12.15 -1.43 -10.66
N THR A 50 -12.39 -2.65 -10.17
CA THR A 50 -13.28 -2.92 -9.04
C THR A 50 -12.47 -3.29 -7.80
N SER A 51 -12.75 -2.65 -6.67
CA SER A 51 -12.20 -3.05 -5.38
C SER A 51 -12.81 -4.38 -4.94
N PHE A 52 -11.96 -5.33 -4.56
CA PHE A 52 -12.40 -6.63 -4.07
C PHE A 52 -11.84 -6.99 -2.70
N TYR A 53 -10.84 -6.25 -2.19
CA TYR A 53 -10.22 -6.55 -0.91
C TYR A 53 -9.62 -5.29 -0.28
N ARG A 54 -9.84 -5.12 1.03
CA ARG A 54 -9.16 -4.10 1.85
C ARG A 54 -8.34 -4.79 2.93
N GLY A 55 -7.08 -4.39 3.02
CA GLY A 55 -6.09 -4.96 3.93
C GLY A 55 -5.43 -3.92 4.83
N ASN A 56 -4.82 -4.40 5.91
CA ASN A 56 -3.92 -3.63 6.75
C ASN A 56 -2.69 -4.49 7.03
N PHE A 57 -1.53 -4.03 6.57
CA PHE A 57 -0.26 -4.66 6.85
C PHE A 57 0.49 -3.83 7.90
N LYS A 58 0.97 -4.50 8.95
CA LYS A 58 1.73 -3.88 10.04
C LYS A 58 2.97 -4.71 10.30
N LYS A 59 4.13 -4.05 10.36
CA LYS A 59 5.37 -4.69 10.78
C LYS A 59 5.45 -4.68 12.32
N ASN A 60 5.73 -5.84 12.89
CA ASN A 60 5.94 -6.04 14.32
C ASN A 60 7.41 -6.27 14.61
#